data_AF-A0A969HL98-F1
#
_entry.id   AF-A0A969HL98-F1
#
_cell.length_a   1.000
_cell.length_b   1.000
_cell.length_c   1.000
_cell.angle_alpha   90.00
_cell.angle_beta   90.00
_cell.angle_gamma   90.00
#
_symmetry.space_group_name_H-M   'P 1'
#
loop_
_entity.id
_entity.type
_entity.pdbx_description
1 polymer ?
#
loop_
_entity_poly.entity_id
_entity_poly.type
_entity_poly.pdbx_seq_one_letter_code
_entity_poly.pdbx_strand_id
1 'polypeptide(L)'
;LHIEFQVKDEADMILRMTLYKALLQHRYKLPVRAFVIYLGEKPAKMPTRLSDLIPGVINNFRFVLKSMRDYDHRQLVRSKIPEEIILAILGDFKGERAEEVIDKIVKNLQRAANSPAKLQKYARQLAILARLRNLVKETIKIVNTMPIEYDITQDYLYLEGKQQGKQQGKQEGKQE
;
A
#
# COMPACT_ATOMS: atom_id res chain seq x y z
N LEU A 1 15.58 3.59 13.62
CA LEU A 1 14.68 4.07 12.53
C LEU A 1 13.27 3.63 12.87
N HIS A 2 12.27 4.49 12.70
CA HIS A 2 10.86 4.14 12.90
C HIS A 2 10.07 4.55 11.66
N ILE A 3 9.29 3.62 11.10
CA ILE A 3 8.52 3.81 9.87
C ILE A 3 7.10 3.34 10.14
N GLU A 4 6.14 4.20 9.82
CA GLU A 4 4.70 3.93 9.92
C GLU A 4 4.07 4.00 8.52
N PHE A 5 3.16 3.09 8.18
CA PHE A 5 2.42 3.12 6.91
C PHE A 5 0.99 3.56 7.14
N GLN A 6 0.51 4.52 6.35
CA GLN A 6 -0.81 5.12 6.56
C GLN A 6 -1.57 5.28 5.25
N VAL A 7 -2.81 4.78 5.22
CA VAL A 7 -3.74 5.01 4.11
C VAL A 7 -4.60 6.24 4.39
N LYS A 8 -5.01 6.42 5.65
CA LYS A 8 -5.86 7.53 6.08
C LYS A 8 -5.01 8.76 6.39
N ASP A 9 -5.57 9.92 6.06
CA ASP A 9 -5.00 11.22 6.42
C ASP A 9 -5.45 11.57 7.84
N GLU A 10 -4.64 11.17 8.83
CA GLU A 10 -4.98 11.25 10.25
C GLU A 10 -4.42 12.53 10.87
N ALA A 11 -5.29 13.45 11.29
CA ALA A 11 -4.89 14.77 11.81
C ALA A 11 -4.03 14.68 13.09
N ASP A 12 -4.18 13.62 13.87
CA ASP A 12 -3.49 13.38 15.14
C ASP A 12 -2.23 12.49 15.00
N MET A 13 -1.83 12.14 13.78
CA MET A 13 -0.66 11.29 13.50
C MET A 13 0.59 11.73 14.26
N ILE A 14 0.84 13.05 14.35
CA ILE A 14 1.99 13.61 15.04
C ILE A 14 2.02 13.28 16.54
N LEU A 15 0.86 13.15 17.19
CA LEU A 15 0.77 12.76 18.60
C LEU A 15 1.19 11.30 18.78
N ARG A 16 0.67 10.40 17.94
CA ARG A 16 1.04 8.98 17.96
C ARG A 16 2.54 8.78 17.65
N MET A 17 3.06 9.49 16.66
CA MET A 17 4.49 9.45 16.34
C MET A 17 5.37 10.01 17.46
N THR A 18 4.88 11.01 18.21
CA THR A 18 5.57 11.54 19.40
C THR A 18 5.66 10.48 20.50
N LEU A 19 4.54 9.79 20.77
CA LEU A 19 4.48 8.70 21.75
C LEU A 19 5.44 7.58 21.37
N TYR A 20 5.41 7.11 20.12
CA TYR A 20 6.31 6.07 19.64
C TYR A 20 7.78 6.46 19.75
N LYS A 21 8.13 7.70 19.41
CA LYS A 21 9.50 8.20 19.62
C LYS A 21 9.90 8.09 21.09
N ALA A 22 9.05 8.55 22.01
CA ALA A 22 9.36 8.52 23.44
C ALA A 22 9.59 7.08 23.95
N LEU A 23 8.71 6.14 23.57
CA LEU A 23 8.84 4.72 23.93
C LEU A 23 10.13 4.10 23.38
N LEU A 24 10.45 4.35 22.10
CA LEU A 24 11.66 3.84 21.47
C LEU A 24 12.93 4.45 22.09
N GLN A 25 12.94 5.76 22.35
CA GLN A 25 14.07 6.41 23.02
C GLN A 25 14.24 5.92 24.45
N HIS A 26 13.15 5.67 25.17
CA HIS A 26 13.21 5.12 26.51
C HIS A 26 13.84 3.73 26.51
N ARG A 27 13.41 2.85 25.59
CA ARG A 27 13.88 1.47 25.50
C ARG A 27 15.33 1.35 24.99
N TYR A 28 15.65 2.05 23.91
CA TYR A 28 16.91 1.83 23.20
C TYR A 28 17.98 2.88 23.49
N LYS A 29 17.63 4.02 24.11
CA LYS A 29 18.55 5.14 24.40
C LYS A 29 19.28 5.67 23.16
N LEU A 30 18.66 5.54 21.98
CA LEU A 30 19.22 5.96 20.69
C LEU A 30 18.35 7.06 20.03
N PRO A 31 18.94 7.87 19.13
CA PRO A 31 18.18 8.78 18.28
C PRO A 31 17.15 8.05 17.42
N VAL A 32 15.93 8.58 17.33
CA VAL A 32 14.85 8.02 16.50
C VAL A 32 14.56 8.98 15.35
N ARG A 33 14.85 8.54 14.13
CA ARG A 33 14.32 9.15 12.90
C ARG A 33 12.99 8.50 12.57
N ALA A 34 11.95 9.32 12.50
CA ALA A 34 10.56 8.89 12.28
C ALA A 34 10.11 9.22 10.85
N PHE A 35 9.50 8.25 10.19
CA PHE A 35 8.92 8.36 8.86
C PHE A 35 7.47 7.90 8.89
N VAL A 36 6.62 8.60 8.13
CA VAL A 36 5.28 8.14 7.77
C VAL A 36 5.26 7.99 6.25
N ILE A 37 5.00 6.78 5.78
CA ILE A 37 4.77 6.48 4.36
C ILE A 37 3.27 6.51 4.13
N TYR A 38 2.82 7.52 3.41
CA TYR A 38 1.42 7.72 3.11
C TYR A 38 1.06 7.10 1.77
N LEU A 39 0.11 6.17 1.80
CA LEU A 39 -0.33 5.37 0.65
C LEU A 39 -1.67 5.85 0.06
N GLY A 40 -2.33 6.81 0.71
CA GLY A 40 -3.63 7.31 0.26
C GLY A 40 -3.56 8.00 -1.10
N GLU A 41 -4.72 8.05 -1.77
CA GLU A 41 -4.84 8.63 -3.11
C GLU A 41 -4.85 10.16 -3.09
N LYS A 42 -5.38 10.79 -2.04
CA LYS A 42 -5.47 12.26 -1.93
C LYS A 42 -4.18 12.85 -1.33
N PRO A 43 -3.84 14.13 -1.56
CA PRO A 43 -2.71 14.74 -0.87
C PRO A 43 -2.89 14.68 0.65
N ALA A 44 -1.86 14.22 1.37
CA ALA A 44 -1.87 14.17 2.83
C ALA A 44 -1.77 15.58 3.44
N LYS A 45 -2.56 15.83 4.49
CA LYS A 45 -2.59 17.09 5.24
C LYS A 45 -2.18 16.92 6.70
N MET A 46 -1.76 15.72 7.10
CA MET A 46 -1.25 15.44 8.45
C MET A 46 -0.19 16.46 8.86
N PRO A 47 -0.35 17.15 10.01
CA PRO A 47 0.69 17.95 10.61
C PRO A 47 1.95 17.10 10.84
N THR A 48 3.12 17.59 10.41
CA THR A 48 4.37 16.82 10.52
C THR A 48 5.26 17.29 11.65
N ARG A 49 4.95 18.45 12.25
CA ARG A 49 5.61 18.99 13.44
C ARG A 49 4.60 19.14 14.55
N LEU A 50 5.01 18.86 15.79
CA LEU A 50 4.10 18.95 16.93
C LEU A 50 3.58 20.38 17.14
N SER A 51 4.41 21.38 16.85
CA SER A 51 4.06 22.80 16.90
C SER A 51 2.95 23.21 15.94
N ASP A 52 2.78 22.49 14.83
CA ASP A 52 1.74 22.80 13.84
C ASP A 52 0.35 22.38 14.37
N LEU A 53 0.30 21.40 15.28
CA LEU A 53 -0.94 20.93 15.91
C LEU A 53 -1.20 21.60 17.27
N ILE A 54 -0.16 21.80 18.08
CA ILE A 54 -0.24 22.40 19.41
C ILE A 54 0.64 23.66 19.46
N PRO A 55 0.06 24.85 19.22
CA PRO A 55 0.79 26.11 19.30
C PRO A 55 1.44 26.32 20.68
N GLY A 56 2.66 26.87 20.70
CA GLY A 56 3.39 27.15 21.94
C GLY A 56 4.08 25.95 22.60
N VAL A 57 3.96 24.75 22.03
CA VAL A 57 4.71 23.58 22.53
C VAL A 57 6.22 23.76 22.32
N ILE A 58 7.00 23.55 23.38
CA ILE A 58 8.47 23.68 23.34
C ILE A 58 9.12 22.48 22.61
N ASN A 59 8.44 21.33 22.58
CA ASN A 59 8.93 20.13 21.94
C ASN A 59 8.94 20.28 20.40
N ASN A 60 10.14 20.22 19.82
CA ASN A 60 10.38 20.40 18.38
C ASN A 60 10.28 19.10 17.56
N PHE A 61 9.60 18.06 18.07
CA PHE A 61 9.48 16.80 17.36
C PHE A 61 8.79 16.97 16.01
N ARG A 62 9.33 16.25 15.02
CA ARG A 62 8.77 16.10 13.69
C ARG A 62 9.04 14.70 13.14
N PHE A 63 8.19 14.26 12.23
CA PHE A 63 8.46 13.10 11.39
C PHE A 63 8.58 13.51 9.92
N VAL A 64 9.19 12.65 9.10
CA VAL A 64 9.27 12.83 7.65
C VAL A 64 8.07 12.16 6.99
N LEU A 65 7.24 12.93 6.31
CA LEU A 65 6.13 12.41 5.52
C LEU A 65 6.59 12.14 4.08
N LYS A 66 6.32 10.93 3.58
CA LYS A 66 6.53 10.56 2.17
C LYS A 66 5.24 10.00 1.61
N SER A 67 4.62 10.73 0.68
CA SER A 67 3.43 10.29 -0.03
C SER A 67 3.82 9.49 -1.26
N MET A 68 3.29 8.29 -1.41
CA MET A 68 3.55 7.45 -2.59
C MET A 68 3.00 8.08 -3.87
N ARG A 69 1.93 8.86 -3.78
CA ARG A 69 1.35 9.59 -4.92
C ARG A 69 2.35 10.55 -5.57
N ASP A 70 3.34 11.05 -4.84
CA ASP A 70 4.25 12.07 -5.35
C ASP A 70 5.40 11.47 -6.17
N TYR A 71 5.55 10.15 -6.15
CA TYR A 71 6.61 9.44 -6.87
C TYR A 71 6.20 9.20 -8.32
N ASP A 72 7.08 9.55 -9.26
CA ASP A 72 6.91 9.21 -10.66
C ASP A 72 6.94 7.68 -10.84
N HIS A 73 5.83 7.09 -11.29
CA HIS A 73 5.73 5.64 -11.46
C HIS A 73 6.83 5.09 -12.37
N ARG A 74 7.33 5.88 -13.33
CA ARG A 74 8.35 5.45 -14.31
C ARG A 74 9.68 5.16 -13.63
N GLN A 75 10.00 5.84 -12.54
CA GLN A 75 11.20 5.58 -11.76
C GLN A 75 11.08 4.24 -11.02
N LEU A 76 9.92 3.98 -10.41
CA LEU A 76 9.63 2.77 -9.66
C LEU A 76 9.56 1.53 -10.56
N VAL A 77 8.89 1.63 -11.72
CA VAL A 77 8.79 0.54 -12.72
C VAL A 77 10.14 0.10 -13.26
N ARG A 78 11.12 1.01 -13.35
CA ARG A 78 12.48 0.73 -13.85
C ARG A 78 13.41 0.13 -12.80
N SER A 79 12.95 0.00 -11.55
CA SER A 79 13.77 -0.57 -10.48
C SER A 79 14.10 -2.03 -10.76
N LYS A 80 15.22 -2.49 -10.18
CA LYS A 80 15.59 -3.91 -10.13
C LYS A 80 15.00 -4.62 -8.91
N ILE A 81 14.39 -3.87 -7.98
CA ILE A 81 13.80 -4.38 -6.75
C ILE A 81 12.29 -4.58 -7.01
N PRO A 82 11.77 -5.83 -6.99
CA PRO A 82 10.35 -6.11 -7.24
C PRO A 82 9.41 -5.31 -6.34
N GLU A 83 9.78 -5.12 -5.07
CA GLU A 83 9.00 -4.37 -4.10
C GLU A 83 8.85 -2.89 -4.50
N GLU A 84 9.86 -2.27 -5.12
CA GLU A 84 9.76 -0.92 -5.67
C GLU A 84 8.89 -0.89 -6.94
N ILE A 85 9.02 -1.90 -7.80
CA ILE A 85 8.18 -2.03 -9.00
C ILE A 85 6.69 -2.14 -8.61
N ILE A 86 6.35 -2.94 -7.60
CA ILE A 86 4.97 -3.07 -7.11
C ILE A 86 4.42 -1.74 -6.62
N LEU A 87 5.23 -0.96 -5.90
CA LEU A 87 4.83 0.35 -5.37
C LEU A 87 4.51 1.37 -6.46
N ALA A 88 4.93 1.15 -7.72
CA ALA A 88 4.62 2.04 -8.82
C ALA A 88 3.10 2.22 -9.06
N ILE A 89 2.28 1.22 -8.70
CA ILE A 89 0.82 1.33 -8.79
C ILE A 89 0.25 2.46 -7.92
N LEU A 90 0.98 2.85 -6.87
CA LEU A 90 0.60 3.92 -5.96
C LEU A 90 1.13 5.30 -6.38
N GLY A 91 2.00 5.34 -7.39
CA GLY A 91 2.68 6.54 -7.87
C GLY A 91 1.82 7.46 -8.74
N ASP A 92 2.43 8.57 -9.15
CA ASP A 92 1.91 9.46 -10.18
C ASP A 92 2.08 8.82 -11.57
N PHE A 93 0.96 8.57 -12.24
CA PHE A 93 0.93 7.96 -13.57
C PHE A 93 1.34 8.94 -14.68
N LYS A 94 1.56 10.23 -14.37
CA LYS A 94 2.03 11.25 -15.32
C LYS A 94 1.15 11.36 -16.58
N GLY A 95 -0.14 11.11 -16.42
CA GLY A 95 -1.13 11.14 -17.51
C GLY A 95 -1.19 9.87 -18.37
N GLU A 96 -0.38 8.85 -18.06
CA GLU A 96 -0.48 7.56 -18.74
C GLU A 96 -1.75 6.80 -18.31
N ARG A 97 -2.30 5.99 -19.22
CA ARG A 97 -3.48 5.16 -18.92
C ARG A 97 -3.12 4.10 -17.89
N ALA A 98 -4.04 3.84 -16.96
CA ALA A 98 -3.79 2.89 -15.88
C ALA A 98 -3.40 1.50 -16.40
N GLU A 99 -4.04 1.03 -17.47
CA GLU A 99 -3.75 -0.27 -18.08
C GLU A 99 -2.32 -0.34 -18.64
N GLU A 100 -1.81 0.76 -19.21
CA GLU A 100 -0.44 0.82 -19.72
C GLU A 100 0.58 0.81 -18.57
N VAL A 101 0.29 1.52 -17.48
CA VAL A 101 1.14 1.51 -16.29
C VAL A 101 1.17 0.13 -15.65
N ILE A 102 -0.01 -0.50 -15.47
CA ILE A 102 -0.13 -1.84 -14.90
C ILE A 102 0.61 -2.87 -15.79
N ASP A 103 0.45 -2.81 -17.11
CA ASP A 103 1.16 -3.68 -18.04
C ASP A 103 2.68 -3.54 -17.90
N LYS A 104 3.18 -2.30 -17.78
CA LYS A 104 4.60 -2.04 -17.52
C LYS A 104 5.05 -2.61 -16.17
N ILE A 105 4.26 -2.44 -15.11
CA ILE A 105 4.55 -3.00 -13.78
C ILE A 105 4.67 -4.52 -13.89
N VAL A 106 3.66 -5.18 -14.46
CA VAL A 106 3.60 -6.64 -14.58
C VAL A 106 4.77 -7.18 -15.40
N LYS A 107 5.08 -6.59 -16.55
CA LYS A 107 6.24 -6.98 -17.38
C LYS A 107 7.57 -6.84 -16.66
N ASN A 108 7.75 -5.79 -15.85
CA ASN A 108 8.99 -5.62 -15.09
C ASN A 108 9.05 -6.57 -13.88
N LEU A 109 7.93 -6.89 -13.23
CA LEU A 109 7.87 -7.91 -12.20
C LEU A 109 8.24 -9.29 -12.74
N GLN A 110 7.78 -9.66 -13.93
CA GLN A 110 8.17 -10.92 -14.59
C GLN A 110 9.69 -11.02 -14.78
N ARG A 111 10.33 -9.91 -15.17
CA ARG A 111 11.79 -9.86 -15.36
C ARG A 111 12.57 -9.87 -14.04
N ALA A 112 12.03 -9.24 -13.01
CA ALA A 112 12.68 -9.12 -11.71
C ALA A 112 12.40 -10.32 -10.78
N ALA A 113 11.39 -11.14 -11.07
CA ALA A 113 11.06 -12.32 -10.30
C ALA A 113 11.95 -13.51 -10.69
N ASN A 114 12.74 -13.99 -9.74
CA ASN A 114 13.64 -15.12 -9.96
C ASN A 114 12.94 -16.50 -9.90
N SER A 115 11.62 -16.55 -9.69
CA SER A 115 10.85 -17.80 -9.71
C SER A 115 9.35 -17.55 -9.94
N PRO A 116 8.59 -18.55 -10.46
CA PRO A 116 7.13 -18.46 -10.60
C PRO A 116 6.40 -18.18 -9.29
N ALA A 117 6.85 -18.80 -8.18
CA ALA A 117 6.26 -18.58 -6.86
C ALA A 117 6.44 -17.13 -6.36
N LYS A 118 7.61 -16.52 -6.61
CA LYS A 118 7.84 -15.10 -6.29
C LYS A 118 6.97 -14.21 -7.16
N LEU A 119 6.86 -14.50 -8.45
CA LEU A 119 6.00 -13.74 -9.36
C LEU A 119 4.54 -13.79 -8.92
N GLN A 120 4.03 -14.96 -8.52
CA GLN A 120 2.68 -15.12 -7.97
C GLN A 120 2.49 -14.30 -6.69
N LYS A 121 3.47 -14.32 -5.77
CA LYS A 121 3.45 -13.47 -4.57
C LYS A 121 3.37 -11.98 -4.93
N TYR A 122 4.18 -11.51 -5.88
CA TYR A 122 4.20 -10.11 -6.28
C TYR A 122 2.91 -9.70 -7.00
N ALA A 123 2.31 -10.58 -7.80
CA ALA A 123 1.00 -10.37 -8.41
C ALA A 123 -0.10 -10.17 -7.35
N ARG A 124 -0.12 -10.99 -6.29
CA ARG A 124 -1.04 -10.83 -5.15
C ARG A 124 -0.84 -9.47 -4.46
N GLN A 125 0.40 -9.11 -4.18
CA GLN A 125 0.72 -7.82 -3.54
C GLN A 125 0.30 -6.63 -4.41
N LEU A 126 0.53 -6.70 -5.72
CA LEU A 126 0.08 -5.69 -6.68
C LEU A 126 -1.44 -5.54 -6.64
N ALA A 127 -2.19 -6.64 -6.65
CA ALA A 127 -3.64 -6.62 -6.57
C ALA A 127 -4.15 -6.00 -5.26
N ILE A 128 -3.49 -6.28 -4.13
CA ILE A 128 -3.81 -5.66 -2.83
C ILE A 128 -3.60 -4.14 -2.88
N LEU A 129 -2.45 -3.68 -3.38
CA LEU A 129 -2.16 -2.25 -3.47
C LEU A 129 -3.05 -1.52 -4.49
N ALA A 130 -3.44 -2.18 -5.58
CA ALA A 130 -4.35 -1.63 -6.58
C ALA A 130 -5.72 -1.24 -5.99
N ARG A 131 -6.14 -1.87 -4.87
CA ARG A 131 -7.35 -1.47 -4.12
C ARG A 131 -7.28 -0.03 -3.63
N LEU A 132 -6.10 0.45 -3.27
CA LEU A 132 -5.89 1.82 -2.80
C LEU A 132 -6.02 2.87 -3.92
N ARG A 133 -6.21 2.43 -5.17
CA ARG A 133 -6.37 3.27 -6.37
C ARG A 133 -7.62 2.93 -7.16
N ASN A 134 -8.48 2.03 -6.66
CA ASN A 134 -9.63 1.50 -7.40
C ASN A 134 -9.25 0.83 -8.74
N LEU A 135 -8.05 0.25 -8.84
CA LEU A 135 -7.51 -0.36 -10.07
C LEU A 135 -7.52 -1.89 -10.07
N VAL A 136 -8.31 -2.51 -9.19
CA VAL A 136 -8.28 -3.97 -8.98
C VAL A 136 -8.69 -4.72 -10.25
N LYS A 137 -9.71 -4.24 -10.95
CA LYS A 137 -10.28 -4.91 -12.11
C LYS A 137 -9.27 -4.96 -13.26
N GLU A 138 -8.66 -3.83 -13.57
CA GLU A 138 -7.63 -3.65 -14.59
C GLU A 138 -6.39 -4.48 -14.22
N THR A 139 -6.00 -4.46 -12.94
CA THR A 139 -4.86 -5.22 -12.42
C THR A 139 -5.06 -6.71 -12.59
N ILE A 140 -6.19 -7.27 -12.15
CA ILE A 140 -6.48 -8.70 -12.26
C ILE A 140 -6.56 -9.14 -13.73
N LYS A 141 -7.20 -8.33 -14.58
CA LYS A 141 -7.28 -8.60 -16.03
C LYS A 141 -5.89 -8.78 -16.64
N ILE A 142 -4.94 -7.90 -16.32
CA ILE A 142 -3.59 -7.95 -16.88
C ILE A 142 -2.77 -9.06 -16.21
N VAL A 143 -2.87 -9.23 -14.89
CA VAL A 143 -2.18 -10.30 -14.14
C VAL A 143 -2.57 -11.69 -14.68
N ASN A 144 -3.82 -11.92 -15.04
CA ASN A 144 -4.30 -13.20 -15.56
C ASN A 144 -3.79 -13.52 -16.97
N THR A 145 -3.18 -12.56 -17.69
CA THR A 145 -2.50 -12.83 -18.98
C THR A 145 -1.09 -13.36 -18.80
N MET A 146 -0.56 -13.40 -17.58
CA MET A 146 0.77 -13.93 -17.32
C MET A 146 0.81 -15.46 -17.41
N PRO A 147 1.95 -16.07 -17.79
CA PRO A 147 2.14 -17.51 -17.80
C PRO A 147 2.41 -18.05 -16.38
N ILE A 148 1.53 -17.72 -15.44
CA ILE A 148 1.54 -18.26 -14.06
C ILE A 148 0.13 -18.73 -13.70
N GLU A 149 0.03 -19.86 -12.99
CA GLU A 149 -1.23 -20.30 -12.42
C GLU A 149 -1.61 -19.39 -11.24
N TYR A 150 -2.46 -18.40 -11.50
CA TYR A 150 -3.07 -17.57 -10.46
C TYR A 150 -4.41 -18.18 -10.05
N ASP A 151 -4.37 -19.18 -9.15
CA ASP A 151 -5.59 -19.77 -8.60
C ASP A 151 -6.24 -18.82 -7.58
N ILE A 152 -7.25 -18.08 -8.03
CA ILE A 152 -8.07 -17.20 -7.20
C ILE A 152 -8.87 -17.95 -6.14
N THR A 153 -9.10 -19.26 -6.31
CA THR A 153 -9.97 -20.04 -5.42
C THR A 153 -9.34 -20.29 -4.06
N GLN A 154 -8.01 -20.16 -3.98
CA GLN A 154 -7.25 -20.22 -2.73
C GLN A 154 -7.12 -18.86 -2.03
N ASP A 155 -7.61 -17.77 -2.65
CA ASP A 155 -7.55 -16.45 -2.03
C ASP A 155 -8.50 -16.36 -0.83
N TYR A 156 -8.03 -15.80 0.28
CA TYR A 156 -8.81 -15.70 1.52
C TYR A 156 -10.12 -14.93 1.31
N LEU A 157 -10.13 -13.85 0.53
CA LEU A 157 -11.33 -13.04 0.30
C LEU A 157 -12.33 -13.76 -0.59
N TYR A 158 -11.86 -14.57 -1.55
CA TYR A 158 -12.73 -15.43 -2.35
C TYR A 158 -13.39 -16.50 -1.48
N LEU A 159 -12.62 -17.15 -0.61
CA LEU A 159 -13.13 -18.15 0.33
C LEU A 159 -14.14 -17.54 1.32
N GLU A 160 -13.84 -16.36 1.86
CA GLU A 160 -14.74 -15.60 2.73
C GLU A 160 -16.05 -15.25 2.01
N GLY A 161 -15.98 -14.68 0.81
CA GLY A 161 -17.17 -14.35 0.00
C GLY A 161 -18.01 -15.58 -0.34
N LYS A 162 -17.38 -16.72 -0.66
CA LYS A 162 -18.07 -18.00 -0.90
C LYS A 162 -18.80 -18.48 0.36
N GLN A 163 -18.21 -18.31 1.54
CA GLN A 163 -18.87 -18.67 2.80
C GLN A 163 -20.03 -17.73 3.13
N GLN A 164 -19.87 -16.42 2.93
CA GLN A 164 -20.95 -15.44 3.09
C GLN A 164 -22.13 -15.75 2.17
N GLY A 165 -21.88 -16.01 0.88
CA GLY A 165 -22.94 -16.39 -0.06
C GLY A 165 -23.65 -17.68 0.32
N LYS A 166 -22.93 -18.68 0.84
CA LYS A 166 -23.55 -19.91 1.40
C LYS A 166 -24.43 -19.64 2.61
N GLN A 167 -24.02 -18.72 3.49
CA GLN A 167 -24.81 -18.35 4.67
C GLN A 167 -26.07 -17.58 4.26
N GLN A 168 -25.95 -16.64 3.32
CA GLN A 168 -27.07 -15.87 2.80
C GLN A 168 -28.10 -16.79 2.12
N GLY A 169 -27.67 -17.69 1.23
CA GLY A 169 -28.60 -18.64 0.59
C GLY A 169 -29.31 -19.57 1.57
N LYS A 170 -28.67 -19.94 2.69
CA LYS A 170 -29.33 -20.70 3.78
C LYS A 170 -30.34 -19.86 4.57
N GLN A 171 -30.16 -18.55 4.65
CA GLN A 171 -31.12 -17.66 5.30
C GLN A 171 -32.34 -17.42 4.40
N GLU A 172 -32.10 -17.15 3.11
CA GLU A 172 -33.15 -16.94 2.11
C GLU A 172 -34.04 -18.18 1.98
N GLY A 173 -33.45 -19.38 1.83
CA GLY A 173 -34.22 -20.63 1.75
C GLY A 173 -34.89 -21.09 3.06
N LYS A 174 -34.71 -20.38 4.18
CA LYS A 174 -35.48 -20.58 5.43
C LYS A 174 -36.63 -19.59 5.58
N GLN A 175 -36.62 -18.52 4.77
CA GLN A 175 -37.67 -17.50 4.75
C GLN A 175 -38.73 -17.79 3.66
N GLU A 176 -38.42 -18.66 2.70
CA GLU A 176 -39.41 -19.36 1.86
C GLU A 176 -40.07 -20.54 2.60
#